data_AF-A0A8S3JPQ8-F1
#
_entry.id   AF-A0A8S3JPQ8-F1
#
_cell.length_a   1.000
_cell.length_b   1.000
_cell.length_c   1.000
_cell.angle_alpha   90.00
_cell.angle_beta   90.00
_cell.angle_gamma   90.00
#
_symmetry.space_group_name_H-M   'P 1'
#
loop_
_entity.id
_entity.type
_entity.pdbx_description
1 polymer ?
#
loop_
_entity_poly.entity_id
_entity_poly.type
_entity_poly.pdbx_seq_one_letter_code
_entity_poly.pdbx_strand_id
1 'polypeptide(L)'
;PRSHSVRSCRINEPLYKVTSTRTRRTNSRASLNFNTSQFSPMITCANIAMQRKIHKQILVAESDIAGYGAFLGSPIAYPGDLIAEYTGEIISEEEADRRGRLYDKRACSYLFNLDMQHCIDARQFGNKLRFANHSSKPNCVPKIKLVS
;
A
#
# COMPACT_ATOMS: atom_id res chain seq x y z
N PRO A 1 -22.08 -16.10 -4.27
CA PRO A 1 -21.09 -15.73 -3.24
C PRO A 1 -19.67 -15.61 -3.83
N ARG A 2 -19.25 -14.42 -4.27
CA ARG A 2 -17.86 -14.18 -4.73
C ARG A 2 -17.17 -13.24 -3.76
N SER A 3 -16.35 -13.80 -2.87
CA SER A 3 -15.58 -13.08 -1.85
C SER A 3 -14.13 -12.81 -2.28
N HIS A 4 -13.89 -12.58 -3.58
CA HIS A 4 -12.53 -12.37 -4.10
C HIS A 4 -12.15 -10.88 -4.20
N SER A 5 -12.97 -9.97 -3.69
CA SER A 5 -12.51 -8.60 -3.42
C SER A 5 -11.56 -8.65 -2.23
N VAL A 6 -10.32 -8.21 -2.41
CA VAL A 6 -9.33 -8.13 -1.35
C VAL A 6 -9.79 -7.07 -0.33
N ARG A 7 -10.63 -7.48 0.62
CA ARG A 7 -11.16 -6.59 1.68
C ARG A 7 -10.12 -6.26 2.73
N SER A 8 -9.08 -7.09 2.82
CA SER A 8 -8.03 -6.98 3.82
C SER A 8 -6.72 -7.52 3.25
N CYS A 9 -5.70 -6.66 3.21
CA CYS A 9 -4.38 -7.00 2.70
C CYS A 9 -3.35 -6.99 3.81
N ARG A 10 -2.20 -7.60 3.53
CA ARG A 10 -1.01 -7.49 4.34
C ARG A 10 0.13 -6.96 3.47
N ILE A 11 0.70 -5.86 3.92
CA ILE A 11 1.96 -5.32 3.39
C ILE A 11 3.00 -5.67 4.44
N ASN A 12 4.02 -6.41 4.03
CA ASN A 12 5.05 -6.83 4.95
C ASN A 12 5.91 -5.63 5.34
N GLU A 13 6.36 -5.59 6.59
CA GLU A 13 7.45 -4.68 6.93
C GLU A 13 8.71 -5.20 6.23
N PRO A 14 9.55 -4.29 5.71
CA PRO A 14 10.76 -4.68 4.97
C PRO A 14 11.61 -5.63 5.80
N LEU A 15 12.17 -6.63 5.14
CA LEU A 15 13.21 -7.54 5.64
C LEU A 15 14.53 -6.80 5.90
N TYR A 16 14.51 -5.66 6.58
CA TYR A 16 15.63 -5.23 7.39
C TYR A 16 15.23 -5.48 8.84
N LYS A 17 16.03 -6.25 9.57
CA LYS A 17 15.82 -6.49 11.00
C LYS A 17 15.61 -5.13 11.69
N VAL A 18 14.37 -4.86 12.10
CA VAL A 18 14.08 -3.80 13.07
C VAL A 18 14.58 -4.32 14.40
N THR A 19 15.84 -4.01 14.73
CA THR A 19 16.34 -4.17 16.09
C THR A 19 15.63 -3.12 16.94
N SER A 20 14.57 -3.55 17.62
CA SER A 20 14.01 -2.81 18.74
C SER A 20 15.01 -2.88 19.90
N THR A 21 15.55 -1.74 20.30
CA THR A 21 16.08 -1.56 21.66
C THR A 21 15.43 -0.32 22.25
N ARG A 22 14.57 -0.55 23.23
CA ARG A 22 13.96 0.47 24.08
C ARG A 22 14.98 0.94 25.15
N THR A 23 14.74 2.13 25.70
CA THR A 23 15.35 2.81 26.89
C THR A 23 16.76 3.40 26.70
N ARG A 24 17.13 4.61 27.16
CA ARG A 24 16.76 5.44 28.34
C ARG A 24 16.76 6.96 28.02
N ARG A 25 16.08 7.74 28.86
CA ARG A 25 16.37 9.17 29.10
C ARG A 25 17.80 9.33 29.63
N THR A 26 18.60 10.22 29.03
CA THR A 26 19.47 11.20 29.72
C THR A 26 19.98 12.25 28.71
N ASN A 27 20.03 13.51 29.14
CA ASN A 27 20.61 14.64 28.41
C ASN A 27 22.12 14.45 28.19
N SER A 28 22.61 14.76 26.99
CA SER A 28 23.92 15.40 26.82
C SER A 28 24.00 16.12 25.47
N ARG A 29 24.54 17.34 25.51
CA ARG A 29 24.75 18.26 24.39
C ARG A 29 25.57 17.59 23.27
N ALA A 30 25.10 17.72 22.04
CA ALA A 30 25.95 17.81 20.86
C ALA A 30 25.33 18.84 19.91
N SER A 31 25.98 20.00 19.83
CA SER A 31 25.66 21.05 18.88
C SER A 31 26.04 20.55 17.48
N LEU A 32 25.04 20.28 16.64
CA LEU A 32 25.23 20.18 15.20
C LEU A 32 24.43 21.31 14.56
N ASN A 33 25.16 22.33 14.15
CA ASN A 33 24.66 23.38 13.27
C ASN A 33 24.36 22.72 11.91
N PHE A 34 23.09 22.38 11.69
CA PHE A 34 22.58 22.17 10.34
C PHE A 34 21.79 23.41 9.95
N ASN A 35 22.29 24.10 8.92
CA ASN A 35 21.59 25.19 8.24
C ASN A 35 20.20 24.69 7.82
N THR A 36 19.18 25.09 8.56
CA THR A 36 17.77 24.84 8.24
C THR A 36 17.33 25.78 7.11
N SER A 37 17.75 25.47 5.88
CA SER A 37 17.14 26.00 4.66
C SER A 37 16.55 24.87 3.82
N GLN A 38 15.95 23.88 4.49
CA GLN A 38 14.99 22.99 3.85
C GLN A 38 13.66 23.20 4.55
N PHE A 39 12.90 24.14 4.01
CA PHE A 39 11.46 24.18 4.17
C PHE A 39 10.92 22.84 3.66
N SER A 40 10.83 21.84 4.53
CA SER A 40 9.80 20.82 4.40
C SER A 40 8.50 21.61 4.54
N PRO A 41 7.68 21.79 3.50
CA PRO A 41 6.39 22.42 3.70
C PRO A 41 5.69 21.54 4.71
N MET A 42 5.44 22.07 5.90
CA MET A 42 4.56 21.46 6.87
C MET A 42 3.26 21.26 6.09
N ILE A 43 3.00 20.03 5.65
CA ILE A 43 1.78 19.72 4.90
C ILE A 43 0.68 19.97 5.92
N THR A 44 0.06 21.14 5.83
CA THR A 44 -0.94 21.61 6.80
C THR A 44 -2.19 20.75 6.78
N CYS A 45 -2.40 20.00 5.69
CA CYS A 45 -3.50 19.06 5.53
C CYS A 45 -2.99 17.69 5.06
N ALA A 46 -3.01 16.69 5.93
CA ALA A 46 -2.65 15.30 5.59
C ALA A 46 -3.57 14.67 4.53
N ASN A 47 -4.74 15.26 4.24
CA ASN A 47 -5.68 14.74 3.24
C ASN A 47 -5.32 15.11 1.78
N ILE A 48 -4.24 15.84 1.53
CA ILE A 48 -3.78 16.18 0.16
C ILE A 48 -2.80 15.15 -0.42
N ALA A 49 -2.34 14.19 0.39
CA ALA A 49 -1.26 13.27 0.01
C ALA A 49 -1.61 12.47 -1.26
N MET A 50 -2.87 12.07 -1.42
CA MET A 50 -3.37 11.36 -2.61
C MET A 50 -3.35 12.28 -3.85
N GLN A 51 -3.93 13.48 -3.77
CA GLN A 51 -3.91 14.48 -4.86
C GLN A 51 -2.50 14.81 -5.34
N ARG A 52 -1.55 14.92 -4.40
CA ARG A 52 -0.15 15.26 -4.67
C ARG A 52 0.71 14.05 -5.00
N LYS A 53 0.15 12.84 -5.06
CA LYS A 53 0.86 11.57 -5.30
C LYS A 53 2.03 11.33 -4.34
N ILE A 54 1.85 11.75 -3.08
CA ILE A 54 2.82 11.53 -2.01
C ILE A 54 2.54 10.15 -1.43
N HIS A 55 3.26 9.15 -1.96
CA HIS A 55 3.15 7.75 -1.56
C HIS A 55 4.37 7.31 -0.77
N LYS A 56 4.19 6.36 0.15
CA LYS A 56 5.28 5.62 0.77
C LYS A 56 5.95 4.74 -0.29
N GLN A 57 7.24 4.53 -0.15
CA GLN A 57 7.97 3.64 -1.05
C GLN A 57 7.49 2.19 -0.83
N ILE A 58 7.21 1.47 -1.93
CA ILE A 58 6.88 0.04 -1.91
C ILE A 58 8.02 -0.75 -2.56
N LEU A 59 8.42 -1.82 -1.87
CA LEU A 59 9.38 -2.82 -2.31
C LEU A 59 8.63 -4.13 -2.61
N VAL A 60 9.20 -4.98 -3.46
CA VAL A 60 8.64 -6.29 -3.81
C VAL A 60 9.72 -7.33 -3.57
N ALA A 61 9.38 -8.37 -2.82
CA ALA A 61 10.24 -9.51 -2.54
C ALA A 61 9.39 -10.77 -2.39
N GLU A 62 10.02 -11.94 -2.28
CA GLU A 62 9.29 -13.18 -1.97
C GLU A 62 8.56 -13.06 -0.63
N SER A 63 7.35 -13.59 -0.57
CA SER A 63 6.46 -13.52 0.60
C SER A 63 6.42 -14.85 1.32
N ASP A 64 6.38 -14.80 2.66
CA ASP A 64 6.13 -15.97 3.50
C ASP A 64 4.69 -16.52 3.37
N ILE A 65 3.81 -15.83 2.65
CA ILE A 65 2.40 -16.24 2.45
C ILE A 65 2.26 -17.00 1.14
N ALA A 66 2.50 -16.32 0.02
CA ALA A 66 2.43 -16.88 -1.32
C ALA A 66 3.15 -15.96 -2.31
N GLY A 67 3.95 -16.56 -3.20
CA GLY A 67 4.60 -15.86 -4.30
C GLY A 67 5.36 -14.61 -3.85
N TYR A 68 5.10 -13.49 -4.52
CA TYR A 68 5.68 -12.18 -4.17
C TYR A 68 4.77 -11.41 -3.22
N GLY A 69 5.37 -10.61 -2.34
CA GLY A 69 4.71 -9.71 -1.41
C GLY A 69 5.13 -8.26 -1.64
N ALA A 70 4.24 -7.34 -1.29
CA ALA A 70 4.57 -5.92 -1.17
C ALA A 70 5.13 -5.63 0.23
N PHE A 71 6.19 -4.83 0.29
CA PHE A 71 6.86 -4.43 1.51
C PHE A 71 6.98 -2.91 1.59
N LEU A 72 6.88 -2.32 2.78
CA LEU A 72 7.16 -0.89 2.95
C LEU A 72 8.66 -0.61 2.80
N GLY A 73 9.04 0.48 2.15
CA GLY A 73 10.42 0.97 2.13
C GLY A 73 10.71 1.98 3.24
N SER A 74 9.67 2.46 3.91
CA SER A 74 9.74 3.49 4.94
C SER A 74 8.68 3.21 6.03
N PRO A 75 8.97 3.50 7.31
CA PRO A 75 8.03 3.28 8.39
C PRO A 75 6.76 4.14 8.25
N ILE A 76 5.66 3.63 8.81
CA ILE A 76 4.40 4.36 8.96
C ILE A 76 4.49 5.30 10.17
N ALA A 77 4.09 6.56 10.03
CA ALA A 77 4.22 7.54 11.11
C ALA A 77 3.09 7.40 12.16
N TYR A 78 1.87 7.12 11.72
CA TYR A 78 0.70 6.91 12.58
C TYR A 78 -0.32 5.97 11.93
N PRO A 79 -1.18 5.29 12.72
CA PRO A 79 -2.25 4.46 12.16
C PRO A 79 -3.17 5.25 11.23
N GLY A 80 -3.43 4.72 10.04
CA GLY A 80 -4.26 5.39 9.02
C GLY A 80 -3.52 6.31 8.06
N ASP A 81 -2.19 6.39 8.17
CA ASP A 81 -1.33 7.02 7.16
C ASP A 81 -1.58 6.45 5.76
N LEU A 82 -1.55 7.33 4.75
CA LEU A 82 -1.64 6.89 3.35
C LEU A 82 -0.37 6.12 2.98
N ILE A 83 -0.55 4.89 2.50
CA ILE A 83 0.54 4.09 1.95
C ILE A 83 0.75 4.44 0.48
N ALA A 84 -0.17 4.05 -0.38
CA ALA A 84 -0.17 4.35 -1.80
C ALA A 84 -1.58 4.10 -2.36
N GLU A 85 -1.84 4.60 -3.56
CA GLU A 85 -3.04 4.26 -4.32
C GLU A 85 -2.90 2.90 -4.99
N TYR A 86 -3.98 2.12 -5.06
CA TYR A 86 -4.00 0.91 -5.87
C TYR A 86 -4.35 1.29 -7.31
N THR A 87 -3.36 1.27 -8.20
CA THR A 87 -3.54 1.73 -9.58
C THR A 87 -3.69 0.55 -10.53
N GLY A 88 -4.58 0.68 -11.51
CA GLY A 88 -4.64 -0.21 -12.66
C GLY A 88 -5.65 0.23 -13.70
N GLU A 89 -6.00 -0.65 -14.63
CA GLU A 89 -7.02 -0.40 -15.65
C GLU A 89 -8.41 -0.42 -15.01
N ILE A 90 -9.22 0.62 -15.20
CA ILE A 90 -10.62 0.61 -14.78
C ILE A 90 -11.43 -0.15 -15.84
N ILE A 91 -12.10 -1.21 -15.42
CA ILE A 91 -12.90 -2.08 -16.27
C ILE A 91 -14.30 -2.26 -15.68
N SER A 92 -15.29 -2.63 -16.50
CA SER A 92 -16.63 -2.96 -16.02
C SER A 92 -16.63 -4.26 -15.20
N GLU A 93 -17.66 -4.43 -14.37
CA GLU A 93 -17.88 -5.69 -13.62
C GLU A 93 -17.95 -6.91 -14.56
N GLU A 94 -18.62 -6.79 -15.71
CA GLU A 94 -18.71 -7.87 -16.72
C GLU A 94 -17.32 -8.25 -17.27
N GLU A 95 -16.49 -7.25 -17.58
CA GLU A 95 -15.13 -7.48 -18.07
C GLU A 95 -14.22 -8.06 -16.98
N ALA A 96 -14.38 -7.62 -15.73
CA ALA A 96 -13.70 -8.19 -14.57
C ALA A 96 -14.07 -9.66 -14.39
N ASP A 97 -15.34 -10.02 -14.57
CA ASP A 97 -15.83 -11.39 -14.53
C ASP A 97 -15.26 -12.24 -15.67
N ARG A 98 -15.22 -11.70 -16.89
CA ARG A 98 -14.63 -12.37 -18.06
C ARG A 98 -13.15 -12.64 -17.85
N ARG A 99 -12.39 -11.65 -17.37
CA ARG A 99 -10.96 -11.77 -17.05
C ARG A 99 -10.71 -12.67 -15.85
N GLY A 100 -11.54 -12.58 -14.81
CA GLY A 100 -11.46 -13.40 -13.59
C GLY A 100 -11.48 -14.89 -13.89
N ARG A 101 -12.39 -15.35 -14.75
CA ARG A 101 -12.44 -16.77 -15.17
C ARG A 101 -11.15 -17.26 -15.85
N LEU A 102 -10.42 -16.37 -16.52
CA LEU A 102 -9.11 -16.69 -17.11
C LEU A 102 -8.00 -16.68 -16.05
N TYR A 103 -8.11 -15.82 -15.05
CA TYR A 103 -7.15 -15.64 -13.97
C TYR A 103 -7.24 -16.75 -12.92
N ASP A 104 -8.43 -17.30 -12.68
CA ASP A 104 -8.66 -18.45 -11.80
C ASP A 104 -7.83 -19.66 -12.24
N LYS A 105 -7.69 -19.87 -13.56
CA LYS A 105 -6.84 -20.95 -14.13
C LYS A 105 -5.35 -20.76 -13.81
N ARG A 106 -4.93 -19.53 -13.52
CA ARG A 106 -3.54 -19.17 -13.20
C ARG A 106 -3.33 -18.92 -11.69
N ALA A 107 -4.38 -19.09 -10.87
CA ALA A 107 -4.38 -18.84 -9.43
C ALA A 107 -3.82 -17.46 -9.03
N CYS A 108 -3.95 -16.44 -9.90
CA CYS A 108 -3.49 -15.09 -9.62
C CYS A 108 -4.50 -14.05 -10.11
N SER A 109 -5.16 -13.36 -9.17
CA SER A 109 -6.11 -12.27 -9.49
C SER A 109 -5.62 -10.96 -8.91
N TYR A 110 -5.54 -9.93 -9.75
CA TYR A 110 -5.18 -8.56 -9.40
C TYR A 110 -6.39 -7.62 -9.60
N LEU A 111 -7.59 -8.15 -9.42
CA LEU A 111 -8.85 -7.42 -9.54
C LEU A 111 -9.24 -6.81 -8.18
N PHE A 112 -9.54 -5.52 -8.18
CA PHE A 112 -9.99 -4.78 -7.01
C PHE A 112 -11.30 -4.04 -7.31
N ASN A 113 -12.37 -4.36 -6.57
CA ASN A 113 -13.67 -3.72 -6.79
C ASN A 113 -13.62 -2.25 -6.35
N LEU A 114 -13.96 -1.34 -7.26
CA LEU A 114 -13.99 0.10 -7.00
C LEU A 114 -15.38 0.55 -6.56
N ASP A 115 -16.42 0.15 -7.29
CA ASP A 115 -17.82 0.39 -6.97
C ASP A 115 -18.69 -0.78 -7.46
N MET A 116 -20.01 -0.60 -7.60
CA MET A 116 -20.92 -1.65 -8.06
C MET A 116 -20.81 -1.94 -9.56
N GLN A 117 -20.22 -1.06 -10.36
CA GLN A 117 -20.15 -1.14 -11.82
C GLN A 117 -18.71 -1.31 -12.32
N HIS A 118 -17.72 -0.94 -11.51
CA HIS A 118 -16.32 -0.84 -11.91
C HIS A 118 -15.38 -1.62 -11.00
N CYS A 119 -14.36 -2.20 -11.63
CA CYS A 119 -13.23 -2.84 -10.99
C CYS A 119 -11.92 -2.27 -11.54
N ILE A 120 -10.85 -2.34 -10.74
CA ILE A 120 -9.49 -2.03 -11.15
C ILE A 120 -8.76 -3.35 -11.42
N ASP A 121 -8.23 -3.54 -12.63
CA ASP A 121 -7.34 -4.65 -13.00
C ASP A 121 -5.89 -4.18 -13.04
N ALA A 122 -5.10 -4.61 -12.06
CA ALA A 122 -3.68 -4.27 -11.96
C ALA A 122 -2.73 -5.28 -12.64
N ARG A 123 -3.26 -6.25 -13.40
CA ARG A 123 -2.45 -7.32 -14.02
C ARG A 123 -1.48 -6.78 -15.07
N GLN A 124 -1.97 -5.99 -16.02
CA GLN A 124 -1.15 -5.45 -17.12
C GLN A 124 -0.56 -4.09 -16.76
N PHE A 125 -1.42 -3.18 -16.29
CA PHE A 125 -1.04 -1.83 -15.89
C PHE A 125 -1.31 -1.72 -14.40
N GLY A 126 -0.27 -1.56 -13.59
CA GLY A 126 -0.44 -1.44 -12.15
C GLY A 126 0.87 -1.17 -11.43
N ASN A 127 0.78 -0.75 -10.17
CA ASN A 127 1.95 -0.46 -9.35
C ASN A 127 2.32 -1.66 -8.46
N LYS A 128 3.39 -1.51 -7.67
CA LYS A 128 3.90 -2.56 -6.78
C LYS A 128 2.90 -2.99 -5.71
N LEU A 129 1.86 -2.19 -5.43
CA LEU A 129 0.83 -2.52 -4.44
C LEU A 129 -0.01 -3.74 -4.86
N ARG A 130 -0.01 -4.12 -6.14
CA ARG A 130 -0.66 -5.35 -6.63
C ARG A 130 -0.14 -6.63 -5.97
N PHE A 131 1.06 -6.60 -5.39
CA PHE A 131 1.66 -7.72 -4.65
C PHE A 131 1.29 -7.72 -3.16
N ALA A 132 0.42 -6.82 -2.69
CA ALA A 132 -0.09 -6.87 -1.34
C ALA A 132 -0.99 -8.12 -1.19
N ASN A 133 -0.56 -9.06 -0.34
CA ASN A 133 -1.21 -10.35 -0.22
C ASN A 133 -2.48 -10.28 0.65
N HIS A 134 -3.41 -11.20 0.42
CA HIS A 134 -4.52 -11.40 1.35
C HIS A 134 -4.03 -12.03 2.65
N SER A 135 -4.59 -11.60 3.78
CA SER A 135 -4.28 -12.15 5.11
C SER A 135 -5.50 -12.12 6.01
N SER A 136 -5.67 -13.18 6.81
CA SER A 136 -6.65 -13.27 7.90
C SER A 136 -6.33 -12.33 9.07
N LYS A 137 -5.06 -11.92 9.19
CA LYS A 137 -4.58 -10.88 10.11
C LYS A 137 -4.01 -9.72 9.29
N PRO A 138 -4.87 -8.86 8.73
CA PRO A 138 -4.43 -7.75 7.89
C PRO A 138 -3.77 -6.65 8.73
N ASN A 139 -2.84 -5.92 8.13
CA ASN A 139 -2.24 -4.72 8.72
C ASN A 139 -2.50 -3.45 7.90
N CYS A 140 -3.14 -3.59 6.73
CA CYS A 140 -3.60 -2.46 5.93
C CYS A 140 -5.03 -2.72 5.43
N VAL A 141 -5.76 -1.62 5.21
CA VAL A 141 -7.15 -1.64 4.76
C VAL A 141 -7.29 -0.72 3.55
N PRO A 142 -7.93 -1.18 2.46
CA PRO A 142 -8.23 -0.30 1.35
C PRO A 142 -9.36 0.67 1.73
N LYS A 143 -9.27 1.92 1.25
CA LYS A 143 -10.34 2.92 1.35
C LYS A 143 -10.53 3.59 0.00
N ILE A 144 -11.74 3.54 -0.52
CA ILE A 144 -12.12 4.27 -1.73
C ILE A 144 -12.33 5.73 -1.34
N LYS A 145 -11.67 6.63 -2.04
CA LYS A 145 -11.80 8.08 -1.84
C LYS A 145 -12.07 8.73 -3.19
N LEU A 146 -13.04 9.65 -3.21
CA LEU A 146 -13.16 10.59 -4.31
C LEU A 146 -12.07 11.64 -4.15
N VAL A 147 -11.32 11.88 -5.22
CA VAL A 147 -10.26 12.87 -5.28
C VAL A 147 -10.59 13.84 -6.40
N SER A 148 -10.90 15.08 -6.04
CA SER A 148 -11.21 16.18 -6.95
C SER A 148 -10.09 17.20 -7.01
#